data_AF-N0E1Y8-F1
#
_entry.id   AF-N0E1Y8-F1
#
_cell.length_a   1.000
_cell.length_b   1.000
_cell.length_c   1.000
_cell.angle_alpha   90.00
_cell.angle_beta   90.00
_cell.angle_gamma   90.00
#
_symmetry.space_group_name_H-M   'P 1'
#
loop_
_entity.id
_entity.type
_entity.pdbx_description
1 polymer ?
#
loop_
_entity_poly.entity_id
_entity_poly.type
_entity_poly.pdbx_seq_one_letter_code
_entity_poly.pdbx_strand_id
1 'polypeptide(L)'
;MGTVHADTRAGERMGAMGGPRHRPTAAIRYAVRSALADRATDDLVLVALSGGADSMALAAALAAEAPVLGLRAGAVIVDHGLLTDSSELARTTAGRAAGLGLDPVEIVSVTVDPTGRGVEAAARDARYAALSGVAERLGASLVLLGHTRDDQAEQVLLGLARGSGARSLAGMPSVRGIFRRPLLGVTRGDTRSLCEAANLPWWDDPMNDDPAYLRVKARRALADLEGDLGPGIREALARTADQLREDADHLDALADAAYATTPPSREGANRRRRQPLTRDLLPLDRWVGRAAAGRAHPCLATAPHRGRCAGRPGERPAYRRLRSTPHRLARAGPDPRPRRPESVPIRGSDRPRTRLGWAAPPTRTVRSRAVDAADMGKDLEKVLITEEQIHAKLEELAGEIATEYAGKDLLLVGVLKGAVMVMADLMRALPISAPVDWMAVSSYGSGTKSSGVVRILKDLDVDITGKHVLIVEDIVDSGLTLSWIRANLASRSPASVEICTLLRKPDAAKVEVDVKWVGFDIPNEFVVGYGLDYAEQYRGLRQVGTLAPHVYS
;
A
#
# COMPACT_ATOMS: atom_id res chain seq x y z
N MET A 1 5.78 -56.12 -49.93
CA MET A 1 4.84 -56.69 -48.95
C MET A 1 5.69 -57.31 -47.86
N GLY A 2 6.00 -56.57 -46.79
CA GLY A 2 5.23 -56.55 -45.53
C GLY A 2 5.84 -57.63 -44.60
N THR A 3 6.12 -57.46 -43.32
CA THR A 3 5.89 -56.43 -42.30
C THR A 3 6.77 -56.86 -41.11
N VAL A 4 7.39 -55.92 -40.40
CA VAL A 4 8.31 -56.20 -39.29
C VAL A 4 7.52 -56.39 -37.99
N HIS A 5 7.62 -57.58 -37.40
CA HIS A 5 7.30 -57.81 -35.98
C HIS A 5 8.62 -57.82 -35.19
N ALA A 6 8.75 -56.90 -34.24
CA ALA A 6 9.73 -56.99 -33.18
C ALA A 6 8.99 -56.86 -31.85
N ASP A 7 8.94 -57.98 -31.13
CA ASP A 7 8.56 -58.05 -29.73
C ASP A 7 9.81 -58.34 -28.89
N THR A 8 9.72 -57.94 -27.63
CA THR A 8 10.60 -58.11 -26.47
C THR A 8 11.69 -57.06 -26.19
N ARG A 9 11.43 -56.26 -25.15
CA ARG A 9 12.25 -56.23 -23.93
C ARG A 9 11.48 -55.65 -22.74
N ALA A 10 11.28 -56.49 -21.73
CA ALA A 10 10.99 -56.08 -20.37
C ALA A 10 12.24 -55.49 -19.72
N GLY A 11 12.06 -54.42 -18.95
CA GLY A 11 13.03 -53.95 -17.96
C GLY A 11 13.44 -52.49 -18.11
N GLU A 12 12.59 -51.57 -17.64
CA GLU A 12 13.06 -50.39 -16.92
C GLU A 12 11.94 -49.75 -16.07
N ARG A 13 12.11 -49.99 -14.78
CA ARG A 13 11.58 -49.35 -13.57
C ARG A 13 10.97 -47.95 -13.74
N MET A 14 9.76 -47.81 -13.18
CA MET A 14 9.31 -46.70 -12.31
C MET A 14 10.30 -45.53 -12.18
N GLY A 15 10.07 -44.46 -12.95
CA GLY A 15 10.80 -43.21 -12.89
C GLY A 15 9.86 -42.01 -12.79
N ALA A 16 9.72 -41.50 -11.56
CA ALA A 16 9.40 -40.12 -11.21
C ALA A 16 8.07 -39.48 -11.68
N MET A 17 6.98 -39.83 -10.99
CA MET A 17 5.90 -38.89 -10.67
C MET A 17 6.44 -37.80 -9.72
N GLY A 18 6.69 -36.59 -10.22
CA GLY A 18 7.10 -35.46 -9.36
C GLY A 18 7.86 -34.34 -10.07
N GLY A 19 7.31 -33.75 -11.13
CA GLY A 19 7.82 -32.46 -11.64
C GLY A 19 7.54 -31.32 -10.66
N PRO A 20 8.37 -30.25 -10.62
CA PRO A 20 8.14 -29.11 -9.75
C PRO A 20 6.75 -28.53 -10.01
N ARG A 21 5.85 -28.62 -9.02
CA ARG A 21 4.49 -28.06 -9.11
C ARG A 21 4.61 -26.60 -9.53
N HIS A 22 4.12 -26.29 -10.72
CA HIS A 22 4.10 -24.93 -11.25
C HIS A 22 3.36 -24.04 -10.23
N ARG A 23 4.10 -23.18 -9.52
CA ARG A 23 3.59 -22.38 -8.39
C ARG A 23 2.33 -21.58 -8.75
N PRO A 24 2.24 -20.94 -9.94
CA PRO A 24 1.02 -20.26 -10.39
C PRO A 24 -0.19 -21.20 -10.49
N THR A 25 -0.01 -22.42 -10.98
CA THR A 25 -1.11 -23.39 -11.12
C THR A 25 -1.65 -23.81 -9.76
N ALA A 26 -0.77 -24.03 -8.78
CA ALA A 26 -1.18 -24.35 -7.42
C ALA A 26 -1.93 -23.18 -6.75
N ALA A 27 -1.47 -21.94 -6.96
CA ALA A 27 -2.11 -20.74 -6.41
C ALA A 27 -3.53 -20.54 -6.97
N ILE A 28 -3.71 -20.70 -8.29
CA ILE A 28 -5.02 -20.57 -8.94
C ILE A 28 -5.98 -21.67 -8.46
N ARG A 29 -5.53 -22.93 -8.42
CA ARG A 29 -6.33 -24.05 -7.91
C ARG A 29 -6.74 -23.86 -6.45
N TYR A 30 -5.82 -23.39 -5.61
CA TYR A 30 -6.11 -23.07 -4.22
C TYR A 30 -7.14 -21.94 -4.09
N ALA A 31 -7.02 -20.88 -4.90
CA ALA A 31 -7.95 -19.76 -4.89
C ALA A 31 -9.36 -20.19 -5.29
N VAL A 32 -9.48 -21.04 -6.33
CA VAL A 32 -10.77 -21.62 -6.74
C VAL A 32 -11.32 -22.51 -5.64
N ARG A 33 -10.55 -23.46 -5.09
CA ARG A 33 -11.00 -24.32 -4.00
C ARG A 33 -11.51 -23.53 -2.79
N SER A 34 -10.80 -22.46 -2.41
CA SER A 34 -11.18 -21.59 -1.29
C SER A 34 -12.50 -20.87 -1.57
N ALA A 35 -12.75 -20.46 -2.81
CA ALA A 35 -14.00 -19.82 -3.22
C ALA A 35 -15.20 -20.79 -3.33
N LEU A 36 -14.94 -22.10 -3.29
CA LEU A 36 -15.95 -23.17 -3.34
C LEU A 36 -16.20 -23.83 -1.98
N ALA A 37 -15.42 -23.48 -0.95
CA ALA A 37 -15.41 -24.18 0.33
C ALA A 37 -16.75 -24.10 1.10
N ASP A 38 -17.59 -23.11 0.78
CA ASP A 38 -18.91 -22.87 1.38
C ASP A 38 -20.07 -23.41 0.52
N ARG A 39 -19.80 -24.34 -0.41
CA ARG A 39 -20.81 -25.00 -1.28
C ARG A 39 -21.23 -26.37 -0.76
N ALA A 40 -22.49 -26.71 -0.99
CA ALA A 40 -23.02 -28.02 -0.66
C ALA A 40 -22.66 -29.04 -1.76
N THR A 41 -22.60 -30.31 -1.41
CA THR A 41 -22.41 -31.39 -2.39
C THR A 41 -23.52 -31.34 -3.46
N ASP A 42 -23.15 -31.66 -4.70
CA ASP A 42 -23.99 -31.60 -5.91
C ASP A 42 -24.43 -30.20 -6.37
N ASP A 43 -24.01 -29.13 -5.69
CA ASP A 43 -24.23 -27.75 -6.16
C ASP A 43 -23.61 -27.55 -7.56
N LEU A 44 -24.34 -26.82 -8.41
CA LEU A 44 -23.83 -26.39 -9.71
C LEU A 44 -23.13 -25.04 -9.61
N VAL A 45 -21.87 -25.00 -10.05
CA VAL A 45 -21.06 -23.79 -10.15
C VAL A 45 -20.73 -23.50 -11.61
N LEU A 46 -20.99 -22.28 -12.05
CA LEU A 46 -20.73 -21.84 -13.42
C LEU A 46 -19.50 -20.95 -13.49
N VAL A 47 -18.71 -21.06 -14.55
CA VAL A 47 -17.68 -20.07 -14.91
C VAL A 47 -18.18 -19.16 -16.04
N ALA A 48 -18.03 -17.84 -15.88
CA ALA A 48 -18.26 -16.90 -16.97
C ALA A 48 -17.05 -16.87 -17.90
N LEU A 49 -17.18 -17.52 -19.06
CA LEU A 49 -16.09 -17.82 -19.98
C LEU A 49 -16.11 -16.90 -21.19
N SER A 50 -15.14 -15.98 -21.29
CA SER A 50 -15.01 -15.07 -22.45
C SER A 50 -14.05 -15.60 -23.52
N GLY A 51 -13.33 -16.69 -23.25
CA GLY A 51 -12.33 -17.27 -24.15
C GLY A 51 -10.92 -16.70 -24.01
N GLY A 52 -10.75 -15.62 -23.23
CA GLY A 52 -9.43 -15.06 -22.88
C GLY A 52 -8.72 -15.87 -21.80
N ALA A 53 -7.39 -15.66 -21.67
CA ALA A 53 -6.50 -16.43 -20.79
C ALA A 53 -7.01 -16.55 -19.34
N ASP A 54 -7.44 -15.45 -18.73
CA ASP A 54 -7.91 -15.43 -17.34
C ASP A 54 -9.16 -16.32 -17.14
N SER A 55 -10.10 -16.25 -18.07
CA SER A 55 -11.32 -17.05 -18.03
C SER A 55 -11.08 -18.53 -18.34
N MET A 56 -10.13 -18.83 -19.24
CA MET A 56 -9.71 -20.20 -19.56
C MET A 56 -8.98 -20.85 -18.38
N ALA A 57 -8.08 -20.12 -17.72
CA ALA A 57 -7.38 -20.60 -16.52
C ALA A 57 -8.37 -20.87 -15.38
N LEU A 58 -9.34 -19.98 -15.18
CA LEU A 58 -10.41 -20.16 -14.20
C LEU A 58 -11.26 -21.41 -14.50
N ALA A 59 -11.64 -21.61 -15.77
CA ALA A 59 -12.40 -22.77 -16.21
C ALA A 59 -11.66 -24.09 -15.96
N ALA A 60 -10.37 -24.13 -16.30
CA ALA A 60 -9.52 -25.30 -16.06
C ALA A 60 -9.37 -25.61 -14.56
N ALA A 61 -9.19 -24.58 -13.73
CA ALA A 61 -9.10 -24.74 -12.29
C ALA A 61 -10.44 -25.18 -11.68
N LEU A 62 -11.57 -24.65 -12.15
CA LEU A 62 -12.90 -25.10 -11.73
C LEU A 62 -13.13 -26.58 -12.09
N ALA A 63 -12.82 -26.98 -13.33
CA ALA A 63 -12.95 -28.36 -13.79
C ALA A 63 -12.09 -29.33 -12.98
N ALA A 64 -10.90 -28.90 -12.52
CA ALA A 64 -10.01 -29.72 -11.72
C ALA A 64 -10.42 -29.82 -10.23
N GLU A 65 -11.09 -28.80 -9.69
CA GLU A 65 -11.41 -28.72 -8.25
C GLU A 65 -12.85 -29.16 -7.92
N ALA A 66 -13.82 -28.88 -8.79
CA ALA A 66 -15.21 -29.20 -8.53
C ALA A 66 -15.48 -30.69 -8.26
N PRO A 67 -14.94 -31.64 -9.07
CA PRO A 67 -15.15 -33.08 -8.80
C PRO A 67 -14.54 -33.53 -7.46
N VAL A 68 -13.42 -32.94 -7.05
CA VAL A 68 -12.74 -33.24 -5.77
C VAL A 68 -13.61 -32.83 -4.58
N LEU A 69 -14.43 -31.79 -4.75
CA LEU A 69 -15.36 -31.28 -3.74
C LEU A 69 -16.78 -31.87 -3.86
N GLY A 70 -17.01 -32.78 -4.82
CA GLY A 70 -18.35 -33.31 -5.10
C GLY A 70 -19.32 -32.27 -5.68
N LEU A 71 -18.80 -31.30 -6.43
CA LEU A 71 -19.57 -30.22 -7.06
C LEU A 71 -19.73 -30.49 -8.56
N ARG A 72 -20.81 -29.96 -9.13
CA ARG A 72 -21.01 -29.90 -10.57
C ARG A 72 -20.43 -28.60 -11.12
N ALA A 73 -19.76 -28.64 -12.26
CA ALA A 73 -19.13 -27.48 -12.86
C ALA A 73 -19.61 -27.28 -14.30
N GLY A 74 -20.08 -26.08 -14.62
CA GLY A 74 -20.50 -25.68 -15.96
C GLY A 74 -19.87 -24.37 -16.41
N ALA A 75 -20.16 -23.94 -17.63
CA ALA A 75 -19.66 -22.71 -18.22
C ALA A 75 -20.77 -21.92 -18.93
N VAL A 76 -20.64 -20.59 -18.90
CA VAL A 76 -21.52 -19.67 -19.64
C VAL A 76 -20.68 -18.72 -20.46
N ILE A 77 -20.91 -18.72 -21.77
CA ILE A 77 -20.29 -17.83 -22.74
C ILE A 77 -21.34 -16.77 -23.12
N VAL A 78 -20.98 -15.49 -23.02
CA VAL A 78 -21.86 -14.40 -23.45
C VAL A 78 -21.31 -13.81 -24.73
N ASP A 79 -22.07 -13.96 -25.82
CA ASP A 79 -21.78 -13.37 -27.13
C ASP A 79 -22.44 -11.99 -27.23
N HIS A 80 -21.62 -10.93 -27.29
CA HIS A 80 -22.10 -9.55 -27.37
C HIS A 80 -22.43 -9.10 -28.81
N GLY A 81 -22.13 -9.91 -29.83
CA GLY A 81 -22.38 -9.57 -31.23
C GLY A 81 -21.62 -8.36 -31.77
N LEU A 82 -20.57 -7.90 -31.05
CA LEU A 82 -19.81 -6.69 -31.40
C LEU A 82 -18.76 -6.92 -32.50
N LEU A 83 -18.39 -8.17 -32.76
CA LEU A 83 -17.41 -8.57 -33.77
C LEU A 83 -18.07 -9.52 -34.78
N THR A 84 -17.66 -9.42 -36.06
CA THR A 84 -18.23 -10.20 -37.18
C THR A 84 -18.14 -11.72 -36.97
N ASP A 85 -17.09 -12.20 -36.29
CA ASP A 85 -16.84 -13.65 -36.06
C ASP A 85 -17.07 -14.09 -34.60
N SER A 86 -17.75 -13.26 -33.81
CA SER A 86 -17.98 -13.49 -32.37
C SER A 86 -18.69 -14.81 -32.08
N SER A 87 -19.64 -15.22 -32.92
CA SER A 87 -20.37 -16.47 -32.73
C SER A 87 -19.53 -17.73 -33.02
N GLU A 88 -18.56 -17.68 -33.93
CA GLU A 88 -17.63 -18.80 -34.16
C GLU A 88 -16.65 -18.95 -33.01
N LEU A 89 -16.14 -17.83 -32.50
CA LEU A 89 -15.33 -17.80 -31.30
C LEU A 89 -16.08 -18.36 -30.09
N ALA A 90 -17.35 -17.99 -29.91
CA ALA A 90 -18.18 -18.50 -28.82
C ALA A 90 -18.36 -20.02 -28.90
N ARG A 91 -18.63 -20.56 -30.10
CA ARG A 91 -18.72 -22.02 -30.34
C ARG A 91 -17.40 -22.73 -30.04
N THR A 92 -16.27 -22.17 -30.50
CA THR A 92 -14.93 -22.73 -30.25
C THR A 92 -14.63 -22.75 -28.75
N THR A 93 -14.95 -21.66 -28.05
CA THR A 93 -14.76 -21.53 -26.60
C THR A 93 -15.63 -22.53 -25.83
N ALA A 94 -16.88 -22.72 -26.25
CA ALA A 94 -17.76 -23.74 -25.68
C ALA A 94 -17.23 -25.16 -25.88
N GLY A 95 -16.69 -25.48 -27.07
CA GLY A 95 -16.05 -26.76 -27.33
C GLY A 95 -14.83 -27.02 -26.41
N ARG A 96 -14.02 -25.99 -26.15
CA ARG A 96 -12.90 -26.07 -25.20
C ARG A 96 -13.39 -26.29 -23.76
N ALA A 97 -14.47 -25.61 -23.35
CA ALA A 97 -15.07 -25.78 -22.02
C ALA A 97 -15.59 -27.21 -21.82
N ALA A 98 -16.30 -27.75 -22.81
CA ALA A 98 -16.76 -29.14 -22.79
C ALA A 98 -15.58 -30.13 -22.75
N GLY A 99 -14.50 -29.85 -23.50
CA GLY A 99 -13.27 -30.63 -23.47
C GLY A 99 -12.54 -30.64 -22.12
N LEU A 100 -12.77 -29.63 -21.27
CA LEU A 100 -12.30 -29.59 -19.88
C LEU A 100 -13.18 -30.43 -18.92
N GLY A 101 -14.31 -30.96 -19.39
CA GLY A 101 -15.28 -31.68 -18.56
C GLY A 101 -16.31 -30.79 -17.86
N LEU A 102 -16.51 -29.56 -18.33
CA LEU A 102 -17.57 -28.69 -17.82
C LEU A 102 -18.90 -29.06 -18.48
N ASP A 103 -19.94 -29.21 -17.66
CA ASP A 103 -21.30 -29.54 -18.07
C ASP A 103 -22.32 -29.02 -17.01
N PRO A 104 -23.26 -28.14 -17.38
CA PRO A 104 -23.60 -27.66 -18.72
C PRO A 104 -22.68 -26.56 -19.27
N VAL A 105 -22.60 -26.47 -20.60
CA VAL A 105 -21.95 -25.36 -21.31
C VAL A 105 -22.99 -24.63 -22.15
N GLU A 106 -23.23 -23.35 -21.86
CA GLU A 106 -24.22 -22.54 -22.55
C GLU A 106 -23.63 -21.30 -23.23
N ILE A 107 -24.16 -20.98 -24.40
CA ILE A 107 -23.86 -19.74 -25.13
C ILE A 107 -25.13 -18.88 -25.10
N VAL A 108 -25.00 -17.63 -24.66
CA VAL A 108 -26.08 -16.66 -24.65
C VAL A 108 -25.68 -15.44 -25.47
N SER A 109 -26.44 -15.14 -26.51
CA SER A 109 -26.28 -13.90 -27.28
C SER A 109 -27.01 -12.76 -26.59
N VAL A 110 -26.36 -11.60 -26.47
CA VAL A 110 -26.96 -10.38 -25.91
C VAL A 110 -26.86 -9.24 -26.92
N THR A 111 -27.94 -8.48 -27.04
CA THR A 111 -27.94 -7.23 -27.81
C THR A 111 -27.59 -6.08 -26.87
N VAL A 112 -26.52 -5.37 -27.17
CA VAL A 112 -26.12 -4.17 -26.40
C VAL A 112 -26.79 -2.95 -27.04
N ASP A 113 -27.79 -2.38 -26.36
CA ASP A 113 -28.37 -1.09 -26.76
C ASP A 113 -27.47 0.05 -26.22
N PRO A 114 -26.85 0.89 -27.08
CA PRO A 114 -25.87 1.89 -26.67
C PRO A 114 -26.46 3.14 -25.96
N THR A 115 -27.68 3.09 -25.42
CA THR A 115 -28.29 4.29 -24.82
C THR A 115 -27.64 4.73 -23.49
N GLY A 116 -27.23 6.00 -23.43
CA GLY A 116 -26.94 6.71 -22.18
C GLY A 116 -25.48 6.66 -21.68
N ARG A 117 -25.08 5.59 -20.97
CA ARG A 117 -23.86 5.55 -20.13
C ARG A 117 -22.57 5.10 -20.83
N GLY A 118 -22.60 4.99 -22.17
CA GLY A 118 -21.50 4.47 -22.98
C GLY A 118 -21.58 2.96 -23.19
N VAL A 119 -21.04 2.48 -24.31
CA VAL A 119 -21.16 1.10 -24.79
C VAL A 119 -20.59 0.07 -23.81
N GLU A 120 -19.48 0.39 -23.13
CA GLU A 120 -18.82 -0.52 -22.17
C GLU A 120 -19.68 -0.80 -20.93
N ALA A 121 -20.36 0.22 -20.40
CA ALA A 121 -21.23 0.06 -19.24
C ALA A 121 -22.49 -0.74 -19.59
N ALA A 122 -23.10 -0.46 -20.75
CA ALA A 122 -24.26 -1.20 -21.25
C ALA A 122 -23.92 -2.68 -21.54
N ALA A 123 -22.77 -2.94 -22.16
CA ALA A 123 -22.28 -4.30 -22.40
C ALA A 123 -22.04 -5.05 -21.09
N ARG A 124 -21.49 -4.37 -20.08
CA ARG A 124 -21.30 -4.95 -18.74
C ARG A 124 -22.63 -5.28 -18.08
N ASP A 125 -23.59 -4.36 -18.05
CA ASP A 125 -24.91 -4.60 -17.44
C ASP A 125 -25.64 -5.77 -18.13
N ALA A 126 -25.64 -5.80 -19.48
CA ALA A 126 -26.19 -6.90 -20.27
C ALA A 126 -25.51 -8.24 -19.98
N ARG A 127 -24.18 -8.25 -19.83
CA ARG A 127 -23.42 -9.46 -19.47
C ARG A 127 -23.84 -10.02 -18.12
N TYR A 128 -23.94 -9.17 -17.08
CA TYR A 128 -24.33 -9.64 -15.76
C TYR A 128 -25.79 -10.12 -15.72
N ALA A 129 -26.69 -9.46 -16.46
CA ALA A 129 -28.07 -9.91 -16.58
C ALA A 129 -28.16 -11.30 -17.25
N ALA A 130 -27.42 -11.52 -18.34
CA ALA A 130 -27.38 -12.83 -19.01
C ALA A 130 -26.82 -13.93 -18.09
N LEU A 131 -25.71 -13.66 -17.39
CA LEU A 131 -25.12 -14.62 -16.45
C LEU A 131 -26.09 -14.99 -15.32
N SER A 132 -26.77 -14.00 -14.74
CA SER A 132 -27.78 -14.23 -13.69
C SER A 132 -28.95 -15.07 -14.21
N GLY A 133 -29.47 -14.75 -15.40
CA GLY A 133 -30.59 -15.49 -15.98
C GLY A 133 -30.26 -16.96 -16.28
N VAL A 134 -29.03 -17.24 -16.73
CA VAL A 134 -28.56 -18.62 -16.91
C VAL A 134 -28.39 -19.34 -15.57
N ALA A 135 -27.79 -18.68 -14.59
CA ALA A 135 -27.60 -19.25 -13.27
C ALA A 135 -28.96 -19.62 -12.61
N GLU A 136 -29.95 -18.74 -12.72
CA GLU A 136 -31.30 -19.00 -12.22
C GLU A 136 -31.97 -20.17 -12.94
N ARG A 137 -31.94 -20.20 -14.28
CA ARG A 137 -32.55 -21.26 -15.08
C ARG A 137 -31.92 -22.64 -14.83
N LEU A 138 -30.61 -22.69 -14.62
CA LEU A 138 -29.87 -23.93 -14.38
C LEU A 138 -29.82 -24.32 -12.90
N GLY A 139 -30.33 -23.48 -11.99
CA GLY A 139 -30.23 -23.70 -10.55
C GLY A 139 -28.78 -23.66 -10.03
N ALA A 140 -27.92 -22.86 -10.65
CA ALA A 140 -26.53 -22.71 -10.21
C ALA A 140 -26.45 -21.89 -8.92
N SER A 141 -25.72 -22.40 -7.92
CA SER A 141 -25.53 -21.71 -6.64
C SER A 141 -24.47 -20.60 -6.72
N LEU A 142 -23.63 -20.62 -7.76
CA LEU A 142 -22.48 -19.73 -7.88
C LEU A 142 -22.04 -19.49 -9.32
N VAL A 143 -21.59 -18.26 -9.61
CA VAL A 143 -20.94 -17.88 -10.87
C VAL A 143 -19.55 -17.28 -10.61
N LEU A 144 -18.50 -17.91 -11.15
CA LEU A 144 -17.13 -17.46 -11.05
C LEU A 144 -16.77 -16.50 -12.20
N LEU A 145 -16.07 -15.42 -11.89
CA LEU A 145 -15.61 -14.41 -12.84
C LEU A 145 -14.08 -14.33 -12.83
N GLY A 146 -13.46 -14.35 -14.01
CA GLY A 146 -12.00 -14.31 -14.20
C GLY A 146 -11.39 -12.91 -14.11
N HIS A 147 -11.61 -12.21 -12.98
CA HIS A 147 -10.91 -10.93 -12.72
C HIS A 147 -9.67 -11.18 -11.86
N THR A 148 -8.53 -10.67 -12.31
CA THR A 148 -7.19 -10.83 -11.72
C THR A 148 -6.81 -9.65 -10.81
N ARG A 149 -5.66 -9.78 -10.13
CA ARG A 149 -5.00 -8.71 -9.38
C ARG A 149 -4.72 -7.48 -10.25
N ASP A 150 -4.32 -7.69 -11.50
CA ASP A 150 -4.09 -6.60 -12.46
C ASP A 150 -5.38 -5.81 -12.73
N ASP A 151 -6.51 -6.52 -12.92
CA ASP A 151 -7.81 -5.87 -13.10
C ASP A 151 -8.22 -5.05 -11.88
N GLN A 152 -7.87 -5.55 -10.69
CA GLN A 152 -8.11 -4.86 -9.43
C GLN A 152 -7.31 -3.55 -9.36
N ALA A 153 -6.02 -3.61 -9.65
CA ALA A 153 -5.17 -2.43 -9.68
C ALA A 153 -5.64 -1.38 -10.70
N GLU A 154 -6.02 -1.83 -11.90
CA GLU A 154 -6.61 -0.96 -12.93
C GLU A 154 -7.87 -0.25 -12.43
N GLN A 155 -8.77 -0.99 -11.78
CA GLN A 155 -10.02 -0.45 -11.22
C GLN A 155 -9.75 0.57 -10.11
N VAL A 156 -8.80 0.29 -9.21
CA VAL A 156 -8.44 1.18 -8.10
C VAL A 156 -7.82 2.47 -8.63
N LEU A 157 -6.92 2.37 -9.63
CA LEU A 157 -6.32 3.55 -10.26
C LEU A 157 -7.37 4.43 -10.96
N LEU A 158 -8.31 3.82 -11.68
CA LEU A 158 -9.43 4.54 -12.27
C LEU A 158 -10.36 5.15 -11.20
N GLY A 159 -10.50 4.49 -10.04
CA GLY A 159 -11.20 5.01 -8.88
C GLY A 159 -10.55 6.27 -8.33
N LEU A 160 -9.22 6.26 -8.16
CA LEU A 160 -8.42 7.42 -7.74
C LEU A 160 -8.64 8.61 -8.70
N ALA A 161 -8.59 8.37 -10.01
CA ALA A 161 -8.72 9.41 -11.01
C ALA A 161 -10.12 10.06 -11.05
N ARG A 162 -11.18 9.36 -10.63
CA ARG A 162 -12.57 9.86 -10.66
C ARG A 162 -12.99 10.57 -9.36
N GLY A 163 -12.16 10.55 -8.32
CA GLY A 163 -12.44 11.18 -7.03
C GLY A 163 -12.49 10.19 -5.86
N SER A 164 -12.13 10.69 -4.68
CA SER A 164 -11.79 9.91 -3.49
C SER A 164 -12.98 9.67 -2.57
N GLY A 165 -13.30 8.39 -2.39
CA GLY A 165 -14.02 7.86 -1.24
C GLY A 165 -13.56 6.43 -1.00
N ALA A 166 -13.61 5.94 0.24
CA ALA A 166 -13.23 4.56 0.53
C ALA A 166 -13.95 3.56 -0.40
N ARG A 167 -15.21 3.85 -0.77
CA ARG A 167 -16.00 3.06 -1.72
C ARG A 167 -15.45 3.04 -3.15
N SER A 168 -14.94 4.16 -3.67
CA SER A 168 -14.38 4.20 -5.04
C SER A 168 -13.03 3.50 -5.14
N LEU A 169 -12.30 3.47 -4.02
CA LEU A 169 -10.99 2.83 -3.89
C LEU A 169 -11.05 1.38 -3.44
N ALA A 170 -12.18 0.93 -2.89
CA ALA A 170 -12.43 -0.44 -2.50
C ALA A 170 -12.46 -1.44 -3.67
N GLY A 171 -12.20 -1.02 -4.92
CA GLY A 171 -12.03 -1.91 -6.07
C GLY A 171 -13.23 -2.82 -6.35
N MET A 172 -12.97 -3.98 -6.96
CA MET A 172 -13.99 -5.01 -7.19
C MET A 172 -14.08 -5.95 -5.98
N PRO A 173 -15.30 -6.22 -5.47
CA PRO A 173 -15.48 -7.15 -4.36
C PRO A 173 -15.19 -8.60 -4.77
N SER A 174 -14.61 -9.39 -3.88
CA SER A 174 -14.41 -10.83 -4.08
C SER A 174 -15.74 -11.59 -4.16
N VAL A 175 -16.77 -11.07 -3.47
CA VAL A 175 -18.11 -11.63 -3.34
C VAL A 175 -19.16 -10.56 -3.71
N ARG A 176 -20.10 -10.88 -4.60
CA ARG A 176 -21.28 -10.03 -4.83
C ARG A 176 -22.48 -10.89 -5.23
N GLY A 177 -23.41 -11.10 -4.32
CA GLY A 177 -24.54 -12.03 -4.55
C GLY A 177 -24.03 -13.41 -4.94
N ILE A 178 -24.51 -13.94 -6.07
CA ILE A 178 -24.07 -15.22 -6.66
C ILE A 178 -22.71 -15.16 -7.35
N PHE A 179 -22.09 -13.98 -7.48
CA PHE A 179 -20.82 -13.83 -8.18
C PHE A 179 -19.63 -13.95 -7.22
N ARG A 180 -18.58 -14.64 -7.66
CA ARG A 180 -17.27 -14.71 -6.99
C ARG A 180 -16.14 -14.38 -7.95
N ARG A 181 -15.07 -13.77 -7.44
CA ARG A 181 -13.84 -13.46 -8.19
C ARG A 181 -12.64 -14.13 -7.51
N PRO A 182 -12.41 -15.45 -7.72
CA PRO A 182 -11.34 -16.16 -7.04
C PRO A 182 -9.94 -15.63 -7.40
N LEU A 183 -9.82 -15.04 -8.59
CA LEU A 183 -8.52 -14.66 -9.16
C LEU A 183 -8.01 -13.28 -8.75
N LEU A 184 -8.70 -12.53 -7.88
CA LEU A 184 -8.23 -11.19 -7.46
C LEU A 184 -6.86 -11.23 -6.75
N GLY A 185 -6.48 -12.39 -6.22
CA GLY A 185 -5.17 -12.64 -5.61
C GLY A 185 -4.09 -13.13 -6.57
N VAL A 186 -4.34 -13.34 -7.87
CA VAL A 186 -3.36 -13.85 -8.85
C VAL A 186 -3.15 -12.86 -9.99
N THR A 187 -1.98 -12.90 -10.65
CA THR A 187 -1.65 -12.00 -11.76
C THR A 187 -2.13 -12.54 -13.11
N ARG A 188 -2.22 -11.69 -14.13
CA ARG A 188 -2.43 -12.15 -15.53
C ARG A 188 -1.28 -13.00 -16.07
N GLY A 189 -0.07 -12.82 -15.54
CA GLY A 189 1.05 -13.70 -15.85
C GLY A 189 0.79 -15.13 -15.38
N ASP A 190 0.29 -15.27 -14.15
CA ASP A 190 -0.02 -16.57 -13.55
C ASP A 190 -1.08 -17.35 -14.33
N THR A 191 -2.14 -16.67 -14.78
CA THR A 191 -3.22 -17.29 -15.57
C THR A 191 -2.74 -17.73 -16.95
N ARG A 192 -1.94 -16.92 -17.63
CA ARG A 192 -1.29 -17.29 -18.91
C ARG A 192 -0.38 -18.49 -18.74
N SER A 193 0.48 -18.50 -17.72
CA SER A 193 1.37 -19.64 -17.46
C SER A 193 0.62 -20.92 -17.09
N LEU A 194 -0.56 -20.83 -16.45
CA LEU A 194 -1.43 -22.00 -16.28
C LEU A 194 -1.96 -22.50 -17.62
N CYS A 195 -2.47 -21.61 -18.48
CA CYS A 195 -2.97 -21.99 -19.80
C CYS A 195 -1.87 -22.65 -20.65
N GLU A 196 -0.66 -22.10 -20.64
CA GLU A 196 0.52 -22.69 -21.30
C GLU A 196 0.83 -24.08 -20.75
N ALA A 197 0.92 -24.22 -19.42
CA ALA A 197 1.21 -25.50 -18.78
C ALA A 197 0.14 -26.57 -19.04
N ALA A 198 -1.11 -26.15 -19.28
CA ALA A 198 -2.24 -27.02 -19.59
C ALA A 198 -2.47 -27.21 -21.10
N ASN A 199 -1.64 -26.61 -21.97
CA ASN A 199 -1.84 -26.55 -23.43
C ASN A 199 -3.26 -26.08 -23.81
N LEU A 200 -3.77 -25.06 -23.12
CA LEU A 200 -5.09 -24.49 -23.34
C LEU A 200 -4.98 -23.27 -24.24
N PRO A 201 -5.47 -23.32 -25.49
CA PRO A 201 -5.50 -22.15 -26.34
C PRO A 201 -6.52 -21.15 -25.81
N TRP A 202 -6.15 -19.87 -25.80
CA TRP A 202 -7.07 -18.75 -25.52
C TRP A 202 -7.12 -17.80 -26.72
N TRP A 203 -8.08 -16.90 -26.70
CA TRP A 203 -8.20 -15.80 -27.65
C TRP A 203 -7.74 -14.49 -26.99
N ASP A 204 -6.85 -13.76 -27.65
CA ASP A 204 -6.47 -12.41 -27.25
C ASP A 204 -7.34 -11.41 -28.04
N ASP A 205 -8.30 -10.79 -27.34
CA ASP A 205 -9.22 -9.80 -27.90
C ASP A 205 -8.44 -8.54 -28.33
N PRO A 206 -8.51 -8.10 -29.61
CA PRO A 206 -7.87 -6.87 -30.08
C PRO A 206 -8.30 -5.61 -29.31
N MET A 207 -9.51 -5.58 -28.75
CA MET A 207 -10.00 -4.46 -27.95
C MET A 207 -9.20 -4.26 -26.65
N ASN A 208 -8.46 -5.28 -26.20
CA ASN A 208 -7.62 -5.20 -24.99
C ASN A 208 -6.42 -4.27 -25.12
N ASP A 209 -6.06 -3.86 -26.35
CA ASP A 209 -4.92 -3.00 -26.65
C ASP A 209 -5.30 -1.63 -27.20
N ASP A 210 -6.61 -1.37 -27.42
CA ASP A 210 -7.10 -0.13 -27.99
C ASP A 210 -6.96 1.04 -26.99
N PRO A 211 -6.14 2.07 -27.31
CA PRO A 211 -5.88 3.20 -26.43
C PRO A 211 -7.11 4.11 -26.21
N ALA A 212 -8.21 3.91 -26.94
CA ALA A 212 -9.46 4.62 -26.70
C ALA A 212 -10.06 4.27 -25.32
N TYR A 213 -9.85 3.04 -24.83
CA TYR A 213 -10.41 2.58 -23.56
C TYR A 213 -9.60 3.06 -22.36
N LEU A 214 -10.30 3.59 -21.35
CA LEU A 214 -9.68 4.07 -20.10
C LEU A 214 -8.91 2.96 -19.37
N ARG A 215 -9.35 1.72 -19.48
CA ARG A 215 -8.69 0.57 -18.86
C ARG A 215 -7.31 0.29 -19.46
N VAL A 216 -7.15 0.47 -20.77
CA VAL A 216 -5.85 0.35 -21.46
C VAL A 216 -4.92 1.48 -21.02
N LYS A 217 -5.45 2.71 -20.90
CA LYS A 217 -4.68 3.85 -20.36
C LYS A 217 -4.23 3.60 -18.92
N ALA A 218 -5.11 3.06 -18.07
CA ALA A 218 -4.78 2.68 -16.70
C ALA A 218 -3.68 1.61 -16.65
N ARG A 219 -3.76 0.59 -17.51
CA ARG A 219 -2.73 -0.46 -17.60
C ARG A 219 -1.35 0.09 -17.99
N ARG A 220 -1.31 1.02 -18.96
CA ARG A 220 -0.07 1.72 -19.35
C ARG A 220 0.47 2.56 -18.21
N ALA A 221 -0.38 3.38 -17.58
CA ALA A 221 0.02 4.18 -16.43
C ALA A 221 0.55 3.33 -15.27
N LEU A 222 -0.03 2.15 -15.00
CA LEU A 222 0.49 1.22 -14.00
C LEU A 222 1.86 0.65 -14.39
N ALA A 223 2.08 0.35 -15.67
CA ALA A 223 3.38 -0.11 -16.15
C ALA A 223 4.44 1.01 -16.03
N ASP A 224 4.09 2.24 -16.40
CA ASP A 224 4.96 3.40 -16.28
C ASP A 224 5.32 3.66 -14.80
N LEU A 225 4.32 3.65 -13.91
CA LEU A 225 4.51 3.81 -12.47
C LEU A 225 5.42 2.72 -11.90
N GLU A 226 5.27 1.46 -12.32
CA GLU A 226 6.16 0.37 -11.85
C GLU A 226 7.56 0.46 -12.45
N GLY A 227 7.70 1.00 -13.66
CA GLY A 227 9.00 1.33 -14.25
C GLY A 227 9.75 2.36 -13.42
N ASP A 228 9.05 3.39 -12.94
CA ASP A 228 9.64 4.51 -12.22
C ASP A 228 9.82 4.27 -10.71
N LEU A 229 8.83 3.67 -10.05
CA LEU A 229 8.82 3.47 -8.59
C LEU A 229 9.21 2.05 -8.16
N GLY A 230 9.39 1.15 -9.12
CA GLY A 230 9.71 -0.25 -8.88
C GLY A 230 8.49 -1.18 -8.86
N PRO A 231 8.72 -2.50 -8.84
CA PRO A 231 7.66 -3.49 -8.91
C PRO A 231 6.80 -3.49 -7.64
N GLY A 232 5.57 -4.01 -7.74
CA GLY A 232 4.70 -4.22 -6.57
C GLY A 232 3.56 -3.21 -6.43
N ILE A 233 3.38 -2.29 -7.37
CA ILE A 233 2.31 -1.28 -7.31
C ILE A 233 0.95 -1.95 -7.50
N ARG A 234 0.82 -2.88 -8.45
CA ARG A 234 -0.43 -3.65 -8.62
C ARG A 234 -0.82 -4.37 -7.33
N GLU A 235 0.13 -5.02 -6.67
CA GLU A 235 -0.04 -5.66 -5.37
C GLU A 235 -0.44 -4.67 -4.28
N ALA A 236 0.22 -3.52 -4.21
CA ALA A 236 -0.07 -2.49 -3.23
C ALA A 236 -1.49 -1.94 -3.40
N LEU A 237 -1.90 -1.62 -4.64
CA LEU A 237 -3.23 -1.14 -4.95
C LEU A 237 -4.31 -2.18 -4.63
N ALA A 238 -4.08 -3.46 -4.98
CA ALA A 238 -5.02 -4.53 -4.66
C ALA A 238 -5.20 -4.70 -3.14
N ARG A 239 -4.11 -4.70 -2.36
CA ARG A 239 -4.17 -4.76 -0.89
C ARG A 239 -4.89 -3.56 -0.28
N THR A 240 -4.60 -2.34 -0.76
CA THR A 240 -5.28 -1.13 -0.32
C THR A 240 -6.78 -1.20 -0.60
N ALA A 241 -7.17 -1.76 -1.75
CA ALA A 241 -8.57 -1.95 -2.08
C ALA A 241 -9.28 -2.91 -1.13
N ASP A 242 -8.61 -3.99 -0.71
CA ASP A 242 -9.19 -4.95 0.23
C ASP A 242 -9.35 -4.33 1.63
N GLN A 243 -8.35 -3.59 2.12
CA GLN A 243 -8.45 -2.89 3.41
C GLN A 243 -9.57 -1.85 3.40
N LEU A 244 -9.65 -1.03 2.36
CA LEU A 244 -10.70 -0.02 2.22
C LEU A 244 -12.09 -0.63 2.04
N ARG A 245 -12.17 -1.88 1.57
CA ARG A 245 -13.44 -2.59 1.45
C ARG A 245 -13.95 -3.05 2.80
N GLU A 246 -13.09 -3.59 3.66
CA GLU A 246 -13.46 -3.94 5.03
C GLU A 246 -14.04 -2.71 5.76
N ASP A 247 -13.36 -1.57 5.63
CA ASP A 247 -13.83 -0.31 6.22
C ASP A 247 -15.16 0.15 5.61
N ALA A 248 -15.28 0.11 4.28
CA ALA A 248 -16.50 0.55 3.58
C ALA A 248 -17.70 -0.35 3.89
N ASP A 249 -17.52 -1.67 3.93
CA ASP A 249 -18.59 -2.62 4.22
C ASP A 249 -19.01 -2.52 5.70
N HIS A 250 -18.09 -2.24 6.62
CA HIS A 250 -18.43 -1.95 8.02
C HIS A 250 -19.26 -0.67 8.14
N LEU A 251 -18.89 0.40 7.43
CA LEU A 251 -19.64 1.66 7.41
C LEU A 251 -21.02 1.50 6.79
N ASP A 252 -21.16 0.74 5.71
CA ASP A 252 -22.44 0.42 5.08
C ASP A 252 -23.35 -0.33 6.07
N ALA A 253 -22.83 -1.33 6.79
CA ALA A 253 -23.61 -2.08 7.78
C ALA A 253 -24.10 -1.20 8.94
N LEU A 254 -23.25 -0.28 9.43
CA LEU A 254 -23.66 0.68 10.46
C LEU A 254 -24.72 1.66 9.94
N ALA A 255 -24.57 2.12 8.68
CA ALA A 255 -25.53 3.01 8.05
C ALA A 255 -26.90 2.33 7.86
N ASP A 256 -26.94 1.08 7.42
CA ASP A 256 -28.16 0.30 7.25
C ASP A 256 -28.87 0.06 8.59
N ALA A 257 -28.12 -0.29 9.63
CA ALA A 257 -28.67 -0.46 10.99
C ALA A 257 -29.26 0.84 11.54
N ALA A 258 -28.59 1.97 11.33
CA ALA A 258 -29.08 3.30 11.72
C ALA A 258 -30.33 3.70 10.90
N TYR A 259 -30.34 3.40 9.60
CA TYR A 259 -31.47 3.69 8.73
C TYR A 259 -32.71 2.88 9.13
N ALA A 260 -32.55 1.58 9.40
CA ALA A 260 -33.64 0.69 9.81
C ALA A 260 -34.28 1.09 11.15
N THR A 261 -33.51 1.70 12.05
CA THR A 261 -33.99 2.18 13.36
C THR A 261 -34.53 3.60 13.33
N THR A 262 -34.41 4.30 12.20
CA THR A 262 -34.93 5.65 12.03
C THR A 262 -36.44 5.59 11.75
N PRO A 263 -37.31 6.13 12.63
CA PRO A 263 -38.74 6.10 12.39
C PRO A 263 -39.08 6.89 11.12
N PRO A 264 -39.99 6.38 10.26
CA PRO A 264 -40.42 7.12 9.08
C PRO A 264 -41.05 8.43 9.55
N SER A 265 -40.46 9.54 9.11
CA SER A 265 -40.99 10.87 9.41
C SER A 265 -42.42 10.97 8.89
N ARG A 266 -43.39 11.14 9.79
CA ARG A 266 -44.73 11.59 9.39
C ARG A 266 -44.62 13.00 8.83
N GLU A 267 -45.08 13.15 7.59
CA GLU A 267 -45.35 14.38 6.84
C GLU A 267 -44.17 15.07 6.13
N GLY A 268 -44.26 15.08 4.80
CA GLY A 268 -43.63 16.09 3.98
C GLY A 268 -44.27 17.45 4.24
N ALA A 269 -43.64 18.27 5.08
CA ALA A 269 -43.71 19.73 5.00
C ALA A 269 -42.55 20.31 5.81
N ASN A 270 -41.62 20.87 5.05
CA ASN A 270 -40.63 21.87 5.37
C ASN A 270 -40.81 22.61 6.72
N ARG A 271 -39.66 22.85 7.40
CA ARG A 271 -39.43 23.57 8.66
C ARG A 271 -39.50 22.73 9.94
N ARG A 272 -38.41 22.03 10.27
CA ARG A 272 -38.03 21.88 11.68
C ARG A 272 -36.58 22.30 11.90
N ARG A 273 -36.48 23.19 12.88
CA ARG A 273 -35.31 23.83 13.47
C ARG A 273 -34.08 22.93 13.42
N ARG A 274 -32.95 23.49 12.97
CA ARG A 274 -31.62 23.01 13.34
C ARG A 274 -31.52 23.10 14.87
N GLN A 275 -31.98 22.08 15.59
CA GLN A 275 -31.38 21.76 16.87
C GLN A 275 -29.99 21.23 16.54
N PRO A 276 -28.91 21.84 17.06
CA PRO A 276 -27.61 21.22 16.96
C PRO A 276 -27.75 19.88 17.68
N LEU A 277 -27.49 18.78 16.97
CA LEU A 277 -27.21 17.50 17.60
C LEU A 277 -26.12 17.78 18.64
N THR A 278 -26.49 17.80 19.91
CA THR A 278 -25.53 17.78 21.00
C THR A 278 -24.72 16.51 20.81
N ARG A 279 -23.44 16.74 20.57
CA ARG A 279 -22.41 15.81 20.19
C ARG A 279 -22.12 14.87 21.37
N ASP A 280 -23.02 13.93 21.64
CA ASP A 280 -22.77 12.81 22.55
C ASP A 280 -22.30 11.57 21.77
N LEU A 281 -21.50 11.81 20.72
CA LEU A 281 -20.60 10.81 20.14
C LEU A 281 -19.18 11.10 20.66
N LEU A 282 -18.84 10.49 21.80
CA LEU A 282 -17.45 10.26 22.20
C LEU A 282 -16.73 9.45 21.11
N PRO A 283 -15.42 9.63 20.84
CA PRO A 283 -14.71 10.87 20.52
C PRO A 283 -14.02 10.73 19.14
N LEU A 284 -14.71 11.05 18.04
CA LEU A 284 -14.07 11.22 16.71
C LEU A 284 -13.40 12.59 16.54
N ASP A 285 -13.59 13.49 17.50
CA ASP A 285 -13.10 14.87 17.48
C ASP A 285 -11.62 15.01 17.81
N ARG A 286 -10.96 13.94 18.27
CA ARG A 286 -9.51 13.94 18.48
C ARG A 286 -8.70 13.74 17.20
N TRP A 287 -9.35 13.32 16.10
CA TRP A 287 -8.67 12.98 14.84
C TRP A 287 -8.80 14.07 13.76
N VAL A 288 -9.91 14.81 13.71
CA VAL A 288 -10.12 15.84 12.67
C VAL A 288 -9.69 17.26 13.11
N GLY A 289 -9.38 17.46 14.38
CA GLY A 289 -9.04 18.78 14.95
C GLY A 289 -7.57 19.26 14.83
N ARG A 290 -6.70 18.55 14.09
CA ARG A 290 -5.28 18.96 13.92
C ARG A 290 -4.76 19.05 12.48
N ALA A 291 -5.67 19.07 11.50
CA ALA A 291 -5.31 19.29 10.08
C ALA A 291 -5.87 20.61 9.48
N ALA A 292 -6.52 21.47 10.27
CA ALA A 292 -7.11 22.71 9.77
C ALA A 292 -6.77 23.93 10.65
N ALA A 293 -5.48 24.25 10.75
CA ALA A 293 -5.01 25.58 11.14
C ALA A 293 -3.58 25.81 10.63
N GLY A 294 -3.45 26.24 9.36
CA GLY A 294 -2.13 26.52 8.78
C GLY A 294 -2.17 27.07 7.36
N ARG A 295 -2.61 28.32 7.22
CA ARG A 295 -2.35 29.25 6.09
C ARG A 295 -3.07 28.98 4.75
N ALA A 296 -4.21 29.66 4.61
CA ALA A 296 -4.70 30.08 3.30
C ALA A 296 -3.77 31.17 2.73
N HIS A 297 -3.19 30.94 1.55
CA HIS A 297 -2.71 31.99 0.65
C HIS A 297 -3.78 32.20 -0.45
N PRO A 298 -4.06 33.45 -0.86
CA PRO A 298 -5.13 33.74 -1.81
C PRO A 298 -4.61 33.50 -3.24
N CYS A 299 -5.11 32.47 -3.91
CA CYS A 299 -4.91 32.32 -5.35
C CYS A 299 -6.09 32.95 -6.10
N LEU A 300 -5.70 33.89 -6.96
CA LEU A 300 -6.48 34.65 -7.90
C LEU A 300 -7.45 33.79 -8.72
N ALA A 301 -8.67 34.32 -8.86
CA ALA A 301 -9.61 33.91 -9.87
C ALA A 301 -9.03 34.19 -11.27
N THR A 302 -8.94 33.17 -12.11
CA THR A 302 -8.86 33.31 -13.56
C THR A 302 -10.02 32.58 -14.21
N ALA A 303 -10.77 33.34 -15.00
CA ALA A 303 -11.94 32.94 -15.77
C ALA A 303 -11.51 32.24 -17.09
N PRO A 304 -12.45 31.66 -17.86
CA PRO A 304 -12.22 30.51 -18.73
C PRO A 304 -11.77 30.88 -20.15
N HIS A 305 -10.94 30.03 -20.78
CA HIS A 305 -10.64 30.11 -22.21
C HIS A 305 -11.46 29.10 -23.02
N ARG A 306 -12.40 29.63 -23.82
CA ARG A 306 -12.88 29.00 -25.05
C ARG A 306 -11.95 29.39 -26.20
N GLY A 307 -11.51 28.41 -26.98
CA GLY A 307 -10.78 28.64 -28.22
C GLY A 307 -11.74 28.96 -29.38
N ARG A 308 -11.37 29.95 -30.20
CA ARG A 308 -11.72 30.00 -31.62
C ARG A 308 -10.72 30.85 -32.41
N CYS A 309 -10.24 30.22 -33.48
CA CYS A 309 -9.87 30.70 -34.81
C CYS A 309 -9.17 32.05 -35.02
N ALA A 310 -8.10 31.97 -35.81
CA ALA A 310 -7.32 33.06 -36.39
C ALA A 310 -8.13 34.07 -37.22
N GLY A 311 -7.72 35.33 -37.17
CA GLY A 311 -8.19 36.45 -37.99
C GLY A 311 -7.35 37.70 -37.71
N ARG A 312 -7.04 38.46 -38.76
CA ARG A 312 -5.96 39.45 -38.91
C ARG A 312 -6.33 40.89 -38.43
N PRO A 313 -5.44 41.91 -38.54
CA PRO A 313 -5.18 42.94 -37.53
C PRO A 313 -5.89 44.29 -37.74
N GLY A 314 -5.87 45.15 -36.72
CA GLY A 314 -6.26 46.55 -36.83
C GLY A 314 -5.83 47.41 -35.64
N GLU A 315 -4.77 48.18 -35.85
CA GLU A 315 -4.56 49.57 -35.41
C GLU A 315 -4.50 49.94 -33.91
N ARG A 316 -3.33 50.52 -33.56
CA ARG A 316 -3.09 51.37 -32.37
C ARG A 316 -3.74 52.75 -32.61
N PRO A 317 -4.09 53.51 -31.55
CA PRO A 317 -3.15 54.53 -31.00
C PRO A 317 -3.21 54.62 -29.45
N ALA A 318 -2.10 54.71 -28.71
CA ALA A 318 -1.24 55.88 -28.40
C ALA A 318 -1.86 56.97 -27.51
N TYR A 319 -1.05 57.47 -26.55
CA TYR A 319 -1.15 58.69 -25.70
C TYR A 319 -2.03 58.57 -24.42
N ARG A 320 -1.73 59.15 -23.24
CA ARG A 320 -0.62 59.96 -22.69
C ARG A 320 -0.83 60.03 -21.16
N ARG A 321 0.27 60.23 -20.43
CA ARG A 321 0.32 60.53 -18.98
C ARG A 321 -0.60 61.70 -18.61
N LEU A 322 -1.18 61.65 -17.41
CA LEU A 322 -1.41 62.83 -16.58
C LEU A 322 -1.19 62.50 -15.09
N ARG A 323 -0.27 63.23 -14.47
CA ARG A 323 -0.11 63.34 -13.01
C ARG A 323 -1.25 64.21 -12.47
N SER A 324 -1.77 63.88 -11.29
CA SER A 324 -2.12 64.86 -10.26
C SER A 324 -2.27 64.19 -8.89
N THR A 325 -1.46 64.64 -7.94
CA THR A 325 -1.66 64.59 -6.49
C THR A 325 -2.22 65.95 -6.05
N PRO A 326 -2.54 66.21 -4.77
CA PRO A 326 -3.21 65.41 -3.73
C PRO A 326 -4.37 66.21 -3.07
N HIS A 327 -5.21 65.59 -2.23
CA HIS A 327 -5.83 66.30 -1.11
C HIS A 327 -5.93 65.41 0.14
N ARG A 328 -5.52 66.02 1.27
CA ARG A 328 -5.52 65.52 2.65
C ARG A 328 -6.93 65.44 3.24
N LEU A 329 -7.10 64.51 4.20
CA LEU A 329 -7.65 64.65 5.57
C LEU A 329 -8.01 63.21 6.03
N ALA A 330 -7.81 62.72 7.24
CA ALA A 330 -7.24 63.20 8.49
C ALA A 330 -6.80 61.96 9.30
N ARG A 331 -5.86 62.16 10.24
CA ARG A 331 -5.31 61.12 11.14
C ARG A 331 -6.32 60.72 12.22
N ALA A 332 -6.43 59.41 12.49
CA ALA A 332 -6.93 58.85 13.74
C ALA A 332 -5.85 57.93 14.33
N GLY A 333 -5.62 58.03 15.63
CA GLY A 333 -4.48 57.47 16.36
C GLY A 333 -4.54 55.96 16.63
N PRO A 334 -3.51 55.41 17.31
CA PRO A 334 -3.35 53.97 17.52
C PRO A 334 -4.19 53.45 18.69
N ASP A 335 -4.98 52.40 18.44
CA ASP A 335 -5.74 51.65 19.44
C ASP A 335 -4.84 50.63 20.19
N PRO A 336 -5.00 50.39 21.51
CA PRO A 336 -3.99 49.81 22.38
C PRO A 336 -4.10 48.29 22.54
N ARG A 337 -2.95 47.66 22.80
CA ARG A 337 -2.82 46.22 23.10
C ARG A 337 -3.39 45.90 24.51
N PRO A 338 -4.05 44.75 24.71
CA PRO A 338 -4.57 44.38 26.03
C PRO A 338 -3.45 43.91 26.98
N ARG A 339 -3.47 44.45 28.21
CA ARG A 339 -2.60 44.07 29.34
C ARG A 339 -3.17 42.85 30.08
N ARG A 340 -2.27 42.01 30.61
CA ARG A 340 -2.57 40.90 31.54
C ARG A 340 -3.18 41.46 32.85
N PRO A 341 -4.16 40.80 33.48
CA PRO A 341 -4.67 41.24 34.76
C PRO A 341 -3.74 40.81 35.91
N GLU A 342 -3.33 41.80 36.70
CA GLU A 342 -2.74 41.63 38.04
C GLU A 342 -3.81 41.24 39.06
N SER A 343 -3.37 40.51 40.07
CA SER A 343 -4.14 39.97 41.20
C SER A 343 -4.78 41.04 42.09
N VAL A 344 -6.06 40.86 42.42
CA VAL A 344 -6.77 41.63 43.47
C VAL A 344 -6.71 40.87 44.80
N PRO A 345 -6.39 41.53 45.94
CA PRO A 345 -6.33 40.87 47.24
C PRO A 345 -7.72 40.80 47.90
N ILE A 346 -8.10 39.63 48.41
CA ILE A 346 -9.26 39.48 49.29
C ILE A 346 -8.74 39.33 50.73
N ARG A 347 -9.08 40.31 51.58
CA ARG A 347 -8.87 40.28 53.03
C ARG A 347 -10.07 39.62 53.72
N GLY A 348 -9.78 38.69 54.62
CA GLY A 348 -10.51 38.51 55.90
C GLY A 348 -11.53 37.38 55.97
N SER A 349 -11.16 36.27 56.61
CA SER A 349 -11.83 35.84 57.86
C SER A 349 -11.08 34.68 58.51
N ASP A 350 -10.81 34.85 59.80
CA ASP A 350 -10.18 33.92 60.71
C ASP A 350 -10.97 32.61 60.88
N ARG A 351 -10.26 31.46 60.85
CA ARG A 351 -10.44 30.32 61.78
C ARG A 351 -9.37 29.24 61.54
N PRO A 352 -8.97 28.48 62.58
CA PRO A 352 -7.69 27.77 62.62
C PRO A 352 -7.71 26.48 61.80
N ARG A 353 -6.72 26.28 60.92
CA ARG A 353 -6.48 24.98 60.28
C ARG A 353 -5.72 24.09 61.25
N THR A 354 -6.40 23.12 61.81
CA THR A 354 -5.82 21.94 62.45
C THR A 354 -4.83 21.27 61.50
N ARG A 355 -3.58 21.09 61.96
CA ARG A 355 -2.57 20.25 61.30
C ARG A 355 -3.05 18.80 61.25
N LEU A 356 -3.47 18.32 60.08
CA LEU A 356 -3.26 16.93 59.72
C LEU A 356 -2.01 16.89 58.84
N GLY A 357 -0.89 16.47 59.43
CA GLY A 357 0.34 16.23 58.70
C GLY A 357 0.19 15.00 57.82
N TRP A 358 0.09 15.20 56.51
CA TRP A 358 0.52 14.18 55.56
C TRP A 358 2.05 14.27 55.48
N ALA A 359 2.73 13.44 56.27
CA ALA A 359 4.13 13.18 56.04
C ALA A 359 4.24 12.51 54.66
N ALA A 360 4.95 13.15 53.73
CA ALA A 360 5.33 12.52 52.48
C ALA A 360 6.11 11.24 52.83
N PRO A 361 5.75 10.06 52.26
CA PRO A 361 6.54 8.88 52.48
C PRO A 361 7.96 9.15 51.97
N PRO A 362 9.00 8.61 52.62
CA PRO A 362 10.36 8.80 52.13
C PRO A 362 10.43 8.24 50.71
N THR A 363 10.68 9.12 49.74
CA THR A 363 11.04 8.74 48.38
C THR A 363 12.33 7.96 48.47
N ARG A 364 12.22 6.63 48.52
CA ARG A 364 13.32 5.73 48.26
C ARG A 364 13.69 5.96 46.80
N THR A 365 14.70 6.80 46.57
CA THR A 365 15.36 6.94 45.27
C THR A 365 15.97 5.58 44.97
N VAL A 366 15.19 4.72 44.32
CA VAL A 366 15.77 3.63 43.54
C VAL A 366 16.47 4.34 42.40
N ARG A 367 17.78 4.60 42.56
CA ARG A 367 18.64 4.77 41.38
C ARG A 367 18.51 3.46 40.64
N SER A 368 17.64 3.40 39.63
CA SER A 368 17.64 2.31 38.68
C SER A 368 19.03 2.32 38.06
N ARG A 369 19.89 1.40 38.49
CA ARG A 369 21.17 1.15 37.82
C ARG A 369 20.80 0.76 36.38
N ALA A 370 21.25 1.54 35.41
CA ALA A 370 21.10 1.16 34.01
C ALA A 370 21.80 -0.18 33.80
N VAL A 371 21.26 -1.04 32.94
CA VAL A 371 21.88 -2.35 32.65
C VAL A 371 23.19 -2.09 31.90
N ASP A 372 24.32 -2.28 32.57
CA ASP A 372 25.66 -2.14 32.01
C ASP A 372 26.26 -3.51 31.67
N ALA A 373 27.45 -3.54 31.05
CA ALA A 373 28.25 -4.76 30.80
C ALA A 373 28.23 -5.75 31.98
N ALA A 374 28.41 -5.19 33.17
CA ALA A 374 28.55 -5.91 34.42
C ALA A 374 27.23 -6.57 34.88
N ASP A 375 26.08 -6.09 34.38
CA ASP A 375 24.76 -6.61 34.72
C ASP A 375 24.31 -7.73 33.76
N MET A 376 25.04 -7.97 32.67
CA MET A 376 24.76 -9.02 31.68
C MET A 376 25.33 -10.39 32.03
N GLY A 377 26.12 -10.51 33.10
CA GLY A 377 26.60 -11.80 33.60
C GLY A 377 27.39 -12.59 32.56
N LYS A 378 26.85 -13.73 32.12
CA LYS A 378 27.48 -14.64 31.14
C LYS A 378 27.03 -14.39 29.70
N ASP A 379 26.03 -13.55 29.48
CA ASP A 379 25.36 -13.43 28.17
C ASP A 379 26.18 -12.62 27.16
N LEU A 380 27.09 -11.76 27.62
CA LEU A 380 27.99 -10.95 26.79
C LEU A 380 29.39 -11.60 26.75
N GLU A 381 29.85 -11.97 25.56
CA GLU A 381 31.17 -12.59 25.36
C GLU A 381 32.29 -11.53 25.39
N LYS A 382 32.09 -10.43 24.66
CA LYS A 382 33.10 -9.38 24.52
C LYS A 382 32.47 -8.02 24.25
N VAL A 383 33.01 -6.98 24.87
CA VAL A 383 32.73 -5.58 24.50
C VAL A 383 33.63 -5.21 23.32
N LEU A 384 33.04 -4.81 22.19
CA LEU A 384 33.77 -4.36 21.02
C LEU A 384 34.02 -2.85 21.07
N ILE A 385 33.03 -2.08 21.51
CA ILE A 385 33.09 -0.61 21.55
C ILE A 385 32.37 -0.12 22.81
N THR A 386 33.06 0.70 23.60
CA THR A 386 32.56 1.28 24.86
C THR A 386 31.65 2.49 24.62
N GLU A 387 30.82 2.86 25.61
CA GLU A 387 29.95 4.04 25.55
C GLU A 387 30.75 5.32 25.27
N GLU A 388 31.91 5.48 25.94
CA GLU A 388 32.78 6.64 25.79
C GLU A 388 33.35 6.74 24.37
N GLN A 389 33.73 5.62 23.76
CA GLN A 389 34.21 5.58 22.38
C GLN A 389 33.11 5.95 21.39
N ILE A 390 31.88 5.47 21.62
CA ILE A 390 30.74 5.77 20.75
C ILE A 390 30.43 7.27 20.79
N HIS A 391 30.30 7.85 21.98
CA HIS A 391 30.01 9.28 22.12
C HIS A 391 31.12 10.15 21.51
N ALA A 392 32.39 9.85 21.77
CA ALA A 392 33.51 10.58 21.19
C ALA A 392 33.49 10.52 19.65
N LYS A 393 33.14 9.37 19.07
CA LYS A 393 33.04 9.22 17.61
C LYS A 393 31.84 9.96 17.04
N LEU A 394 30.69 9.95 17.71
CA LEU A 394 29.53 10.71 17.27
C LEU A 394 29.77 12.23 17.33
N GLU A 395 30.52 12.72 18.31
CA GLU A 395 30.95 14.13 18.37
C GLU A 395 31.87 14.49 17.18
N GLU A 396 32.82 13.63 16.84
CA GLU A 396 33.68 13.79 15.66
C GLU A 396 32.85 13.87 14.37
N LEU A 397 31.98 12.88 14.14
CA LEU A 397 31.12 12.82 12.96
C LEU A 397 30.16 14.02 12.89
N ALA A 398 29.60 14.45 14.01
CA ALA A 398 28.73 15.62 14.08
C ALA A 398 29.45 16.90 13.63
N GLY A 399 30.74 17.06 13.99
CA GLY A 399 31.55 18.19 13.55
C GLY A 399 31.78 18.21 12.03
N GLU A 400 32.06 17.04 11.44
CA GLU A 400 32.23 16.90 9.99
C GLU A 400 30.93 17.17 9.23
N ILE A 401 29.82 16.58 9.68
CA ILE A 401 28.48 16.75 9.10
C ILE A 401 28.07 18.23 9.18
N ALA A 402 28.28 18.88 10.31
CA ALA A 402 27.92 20.28 10.48
C ALA A 402 28.73 21.22 9.58
N THR A 403 30.01 20.90 9.35
CA THR A 403 30.85 21.66 8.42
C THR A 403 30.35 21.52 6.98
N GLU A 404 30.04 20.29 6.56
CA GLU A 404 29.54 20.00 5.21
C GLU A 404 28.17 20.64 4.93
N TYR A 405 27.29 20.65 5.93
CA TYR A 405 25.92 21.15 5.81
C TYR A 405 25.69 22.55 6.39
N ALA A 406 26.76 23.29 6.67
CA ALA A 406 26.66 24.67 7.12
C ALA A 406 25.84 25.53 6.13
N GLY A 407 24.71 26.07 6.60
CA GLY A 407 23.81 26.89 5.80
C GLY A 407 22.96 26.14 4.76
N LYS A 408 22.97 24.80 4.78
CA LYS A 408 22.16 23.94 3.90
C LYS A 408 20.89 23.45 4.61
N ASP A 409 19.83 23.17 3.86
CA ASP A 409 18.56 22.62 4.37
C ASP A 409 18.69 21.10 4.55
N LEU A 410 19.30 20.69 5.67
CA LEU A 410 19.56 19.31 6.04
C LEU A 410 18.37 18.68 6.77
N LEU A 411 17.96 17.49 6.33
CA LEU A 411 17.03 16.60 7.01
C LEU A 411 17.77 15.33 7.45
N LEU A 412 17.69 15.01 8.75
CA LEU A 412 18.17 13.73 9.28
C LEU A 412 17.06 12.69 9.17
N VAL A 413 17.36 11.53 8.59
CA VAL A 413 16.41 10.44 8.43
C VAL A 413 16.91 9.21 9.17
N GLY A 414 16.19 8.82 10.24
CA GLY A 414 16.50 7.63 11.01
C GLY A 414 15.81 6.41 10.42
N VAL A 415 16.54 5.33 10.20
CA VAL A 415 16.00 4.09 9.68
C VAL A 415 15.76 3.13 10.85
N LEU A 416 14.52 2.66 10.99
CA LEU A 416 14.13 1.62 11.97
C LEU A 416 14.35 1.99 13.45
N LYS A 417 14.16 0.98 14.32
CA LYS A 417 14.32 1.08 15.78
C LYS A 417 15.79 1.06 16.20
N GLY A 418 16.68 0.52 15.37
CA GLY A 418 18.10 0.36 15.66
C GLY A 418 18.83 1.70 15.74
N ALA A 419 18.61 2.56 14.74
CA ALA A 419 19.19 3.89 14.68
C ALA A 419 18.74 4.87 15.79
N VAL A 420 17.78 4.51 16.65
CA VAL A 420 17.21 5.45 17.62
C VAL A 420 18.27 6.06 18.55
N MET A 421 19.20 5.24 19.04
CA MET A 421 20.26 5.73 19.94
C MET A 421 21.28 6.59 19.17
N VAL A 422 21.74 6.09 18.02
CA VAL A 422 22.69 6.81 17.14
C VAL A 422 22.13 8.17 16.72
N MET A 423 20.89 8.21 16.24
CA MET A 423 20.20 9.44 15.85
C MET A 423 20.06 10.41 17.02
N ALA A 424 19.63 9.92 18.18
CA ALA A 424 19.41 10.77 19.35
C ALA A 424 20.71 11.44 19.82
N ASP A 425 21.82 10.70 19.86
CA ASP A 425 23.11 11.22 20.32
C ASP A 425 23.82 12.05 19.25
N LEU A 426 23.75 11.64 17.97
CA LEU A 426 24.25 12.45 16.85
C LEU A 426 23.55 13.81 16.78
N MET A 427 22.22 13.84 16.91
CA MET A 427 21.45 15.10 16.91
C MET A 427 21.81 16.00 18.09
N ARG A 428 22.13 15.45 19.27
CA ARG A 428 22.60 16.24 20.42
C ARG A 428 23.99 16.81 20.20
N ALA A 429 24.86 16.07 19.52
CA ALA A 429 26.21 16.50 19.21
C ALA A 429 26.28 17.50 18.04
N LEU A 430 25.28 17.51 17.15
CA LEU A 430 25.23 18.40 15.99
C LEU A 430 25.12 19.88 16.38
N PRO A 431 26.11 20.73 16.02
CA PRO A 431 26.07 22.17 16.30
C PRO A 431 25.14 22.97 15.36
N ILE A 432 24.34 22.29 14.53
CA ILE A 432 23.35 22.89 13.62
C ILE A 432 21.96 22.31 13.89
N SER A 433 20.92 23.14 13.70
CA SER A 433 19.54 22.69 13.83
C SER A 433 19.09 21.99 12.56
N ALA A 434 18.91 20.67 12.62
CA ALA A 434 18.36 19.86 11.53
C ALA A 434 17.05 19.19 11.95
N PRO A 435 15.95 19.30 11.17
CA PRO A 435 14.77 18.48 11.39
C PRO A 435 15.09 16.98 11.30
N VAL A 436 14.28 16.17 11.99
CA VAL A 436 14.39 14.71 11.98
C VAL A 436 13.09 14.11 11.46
N ASP A 437 13.22 13.08 10.63
CA ASP A 437 12.12 12.21 10.22
C ASP A 437 12.56 10.74 10.31
N TRP A 438 11.61 9.82 10.24
CA TRP A 438 11.83 8.40 10.43
C TRP A 438 11.25 7.59 9.29
N MET A 439 12.03 6.65 8.80
CA MET A 439 11.59 5.66 7.83
C MET A 439 11.66 4.27 8.44
N ALA A 440 10.63 3.45 8.21
CA ALA A 440 10.65 2.04 8.60
C ALA A 440 10.42 1.18 7.37
N VAL A 441 11.29 0.21 7.15
CA VAL A 441 11.19 -0.76 6.05
C VAL A 441 11.26 -2.19 6.60
N SER A 442 10.46 -3.08 6.04
CA SER A 442 10.57 -4.53 6.31
C SER A 442 11.26 -5.20 5.13
N SER A 443 12.37 -5.87 5.42
CA SER A 443 12.93 -6.90 4.54
C SER A 443 12.30 -8.24 4.96
N TYR A 444 11.78 -9.01 4.00
CA TYR A 444 11.38 -10.39 4.28
C TYR A 444 12.63 -11.21 4.63
N GLY A 445 12.69 -11.77 5.84
CA GLY A 445 13.81 -12.66 6.19
C GLY A 445 13.96 -13.05 7.65
N SER A 446 12.99 -13.74 8.25
CA SER A 446 13.25 -14.63 9.40
C SER A 446 13.77 -16.01 8.96
N GLY A 447 14.36 -16.09 7.76
CA GLY A 447 14.98 -17.27 7.17
C GLY A 447 16.07 -16.82 6.20
N THR A 448 17.17 -17.59 6.13
CA THR A 448 18.51 -17.28 5.60
C THR A 448 18.64 -16.94 4.11
N LYS A 449 17.64 -16.32 3.45
CA LYS A 449 17.77 -15.68 2.13
C LYS A 449 16.86 -14.45 2.01
N SER A 450 17.47 -13.28 1.84
CA SER A 450 16.79 -12.01 1.54
C SER A 450 16.10 -12.10 0.17
N SER A 451 14.78 -11.99 0.14
CA SER A 451 13.97 -12.07 -1.09
C SER A 451 14.05 -10.82 -1.99
N GLY A 452 14.89 -9.84 -1.66
CA GLY A 452 15.13 -8.63 -2.45
C GLY A 452 13.97 -7.62 -2.47
N VAL A 453 12.79 -7.99 -1.96
CA VAL A 453 11.62 -7.10 -1.89
C VAL A 453 11.59 -6.41 -0.54
N VAL A 454 11.85 -5.09 -0.54
CA VAL A 454 11.77 -4.21 0.64
C VAL A 454 10.40 -3.53 0.65
N ARG A 455 9.68 -3.61 1.77
CA ARG A 455 8.37 -2.95 1.96
C ARG A 455 8.51 -1.77 2.92
N ILE A 456 8.09 -0.58 2.52
CA ILE A 456 7.96 0.56 3.44
C ILE A 456 6.80 0.28 4.43
N LEU A 457 7.11 0.30 5.72
CA LEU A 457 6.15 0.25 6.82
C LEU A 457 5.75 1.66 7.29
N LYS A 458 6.71 2.58 7.33
CA LYS A 458 6.51 4.03 7.55
C LYS A 458 7.40 4.79 6.58
N ASP A 459 6.80 5.74 5.87
CA ASP A 459 7.50 6.67 5.00
C ASP A 459 7.75 8.01 5.72
N LEU A 460 8.53 8.88 5.08
CA LEU A 460 8.76 10.26 5.50
C LEU A 460 7.45 11.06 5.49
N ASP A 461 7.29 11.91 6.50
CA ASP A 461 6.17 12.84 6.63
C ASP A 461 6.43 14.16 5.87
N VAL A 462 7.70 14.47 5.56
CA VAL A 462 8.12 15.70 4.89
C VAL A 462 8.51 15.50 3.42
N ASP A 463 8.24 16.51 2.59
CA ASP A 463 8.78 16.59 1.22
C ASP A 463 10.29 16.88 1.26
N ILE A 464 11.05 16.07 0.54
CA ILE A 464 12.52 16.14 0.47
C ILE A 464 13.04 16.77 -0.83
N THR A 465 12.16 17.23 -1.70
CA THR A 465 12.53 17.89 -2.96
C THR A 465 13.48 19.06 -2.70
N GLY A 466 14.69 19.02 -3.27
CA GLY A 466 15.72 20.04 -3.09
C GLY A 466 16.36 20.12 -1.69
N LYS A 467 16.00 19.22 -0.75
CA LYS A 467 16.65 19.13 0.57
C LYS A 467 17.89 18.26 0.53
N HIS A 468 18.81 18.48 1.46
CA HIS A 468 19.90 17.54 1.72
C HIS A 468 19.41 16.50 2.72
N VAL A 469 19.49 15.22 2.35
CA VAL A 469 19.04 14.12 3.22
C VAL A 469 20.25 13.34 3.72
N LEU A 470 20.36 13.19 5.03
CA LEU A 470 21.35 12.34 5.68
C LEU A 470 20.64 11.17 6.36
N ILE A 471 20.83 9.97 5.81
CA ILE A 471 20.36 8.73 6.41
C ILE A 471 21.30 8.41 7.58
N VAL A 472 20.73 8.25 8.77
CA VAL A 472 21.47 7.84 9.98
C VAL A 472 21.08 6.42 10.31
N GLU A 473 22.08 5.53 10.35
CA GLU A 473 21.87 4.11 10.63
C GLU A 473 22.79 3.58 11.74
N ASP A 474 22.37 2.53 12.42
CA ASP A 474 23.16 1.86 13.45
C ASP A 474 24.24 0.93 12.89
N ILE A 475 23.90 0.13 11.87
CA ILE A 475 24.83 -0.83 11.26
C ILE A 475 24.59 -1.05 9.76
N VAL A 476 25.69 -1.07 9.00
CA VAL A 476 25.71 -1.59 7.63
C VAL A 476 26.30 -2.98 7.61
N ASP A 477 25.43 -3.98 7.45
CA ASP A 477 25.77 -5.38 7.26
C ASP A 477 25.79 -5.72 5.76
N SER A 478 24.80 -6.44 5.23
CA SER A 478 24.76 -6.79 3.80
C SER A 478 24.63 -5.62 2.80
N GLY A 479 24.24 -4.42 3.26
CA GLY A 479 24.02 -3.22 2.43
C GLY A 479 22.73 -3.21 1.58
N LEU A 480 21.99 -4.32 1.51
CA LEU A 480 20.81 -4.45 0.64
C LEU A 480 19.66 -3.50 0.98
N THR A 481 19.30 -3.40 2.26
CA THR A 481 18.22 -2.52 2.71
C THR A 481 18.59 -1.06 2.48
N LEU A 482 19.82 -0.69 2.80
CA LEU A 482 20.30 0.68 2.73
C LEU A 482 20.49 1.16 1.28
N SER A 483 20.95 0.30 0.37
CA SER A 483 21.03 0.63 -1.06
C SER A 483 19.65 0.93 -1.64
N TRP A 484 18.64 0.15 -1.24
CA TRP A 484 17.26 0.37 -1.63
C TRP A 484 16.70 1.68 -1.05
N ILE A 485 16.94 1.98 0.23
CA ILE A 485 16.48 3.23 0.86
C ILE A 485 17.13 4.43 0.15
N ARG A 486 18.44 4.40 -0.09
CA ARG A 486 19.14 5.47 -0.80
C ARG A 486 18.55 5.71 -2.19
N ALA A 487 18.31 4.64 -2.96
CA ALA A 487 17.70 4.75 -4.28
C ALA A 487 16.26 5.31 -4.22
N ASN A 488 15.47 4.88 -3.24
CA ASN A 488 14.09 5.35 -3.03
C ASN A 488 14.02 6.83 -2.63
N LEU A 489 14.96 7.32 -1.82
CA LEU A 489 15.02 8.74 -1.45
C LEU A 489 15.58 9.59 -2.60
N ALA A 490 16.58 9.09 -3.33
CA ALA A 490 17.17 9.78 -4.47
C ALA A 490 16.17 10.03 -5.61
N SER A 491 15.20 9.12 -5.83
CA SER A 491 14.17 9.29 -6.86
C SER A 491 13.20 10.45 -6.56
N ARG A 492 13.16 10.96 -5.32
CA ARG A 492 12.31 12.09 -4.91
C ARG A 492 12.95 13.47 -5.14
N SER A 493 14.00 13.52 -5.97
CA SER A 493 14.73 14.75 -6.33
C SER A 493 15.25 15.60 -5.14
N PRO A 494 15.87 15.01 -4.10
CA PRO A 494 16.60 15.78 -3.10
C PRO A 494 17.87 16.41 -3.71
N ALA A 495 18.44 17.41 -3.04
CA ALA A 495 19.72 18.00 -3.42
C ALA A 495 20.90 17.04 -3.20
N SER A 496 20.83 16.17 -2.18
CA SER A 496 21.76 15.05 -1.98
C SER A 496 21.12 13.98 -1.09
N VAL A 497 21.57 12.72 -1.23
CA VAL A 497 21.27 11.64 -0.28
C VAL A 497 22.58 10.99 0.14
N GLU A 498 22.98 11.26 1.39
CA GLU A 498 24.20 10.73 1.98
C GLU A 498 23.88 9.81 3.16
N ILE A 499 24.84 8.98 3.56
CA ILE A 499 24.67 8.00 4.63
C ILE A 499 25.74 8.20 5.71
N CYS A 500 25.28 8.20 6.96
CA CYS A 500 26.10 8.08 8.16
C CYS A 500 25.69 6.80 8.91
N THR A 501 26.65 5.92 9.18
CA THR A 501 26.44 4.71 9.99
C THR A 501 27.36 4.70 11.19
N LEU A 502 26.88 4.22 12.34
CA LEU A 502 27.76 3.98 13.47
C LEU A 502 28.71 2.81 13.19
N LEU A 503 28.19 1.69 12.69
CA LEU A 503 28.97 0.48 12.45
C LEU A 503 28.92 0.06 10.98
N ARG A 504 30.01 -0.51 10.48
CA ARG A 504 30.08 -1.15 9.15
C ARG A 504 30.82 -2.48 9.26
N LYS A 505 30.34 -3.49 8.52
CA LYS A 505 30.98 -4.81 8.39
C LYS A 505 31.49 -5.00 6.96
N PRO A 506 32.73 -4.60 6.65
CA PRO A 506 33.27 -4.67 5.29
C PRO A 506 33.17 -6.07 4.67
N ASP A 507 33.44 -7.11 5.46
CA ASP A 507 33.46 -8.50 4.99
C ASP A 507 32.06 -9.12 4.81
N ALA A 508 31.00 -8.47 5.30
CA ALA A 508 29.62 -8.94 5.17
C ALA A 508 28.87 -8.30 3.99
N ALA A 509 29.46 -7.29 3.35
CA ALA A 509 28.84 -6.50 2.29
C ALA A 509 28.51 -7.38 1.08
N LYS A 510 27.22 -7.41 0.70
CA LYS A 510 26.75 -8.07 -0.52
C LYS A 510 26.54 -7.09 -1.67
N VAL A 511 26.30 -5.83 -1.33
CA VAL A 511 26.17 -4.71 -2.24
C VAL A 511 27.03 -3.57 -1.72
N GLU A 512 27.80 -2.96 -2.61
CA GLU A 512 28.58 -1.78 -2.28
C GLU A 512 27.64 -0.59 -2.09
N VAL A 513 27.64 -0.05 -0.87
CA VAL A 513 26.90 1.16 -0.52
C VAL A 513 27.92 2.23 -0.18
N ASP A 514 27.84 3.35 -0.89
CA ASP A 514 28.65 4.52 -0.62
C ASP A 514 28.21 5.16 0.70
N VAL A 515 28.99 4.92 1.75
CA VAL A 515 28.76 5.44 3.10
C VAL A 515 29.80 6.51 3.37
N LYS A 516 29.34 7.76 3.40
CA LYS A 516 30.21 8.94 3.52
C LYS A 516 30.80 9.07 4.93
N TRP A 517 30.03 8.73 5.96
CA TRP A 517 30.48 8.78 7.36
C TRP A 517 30.34 7.41 8.02
N VAL A 518 31.45 6.87 8.49
CA VAL A 518 31.51 5.58 9.19
C VAL A 518 32.09 5.82 10.58
N GLY A 519 31.37 5.40 11.61
CA GLY A 519 31.89 5.41 12.98
C GLY A 519 33.00 4.39 13.17
N PHE A 520 32.69 3.11 12.99
CA PHE A 520 33.62 2.00 13.21
C PHE A 520 33.45 0.90 12.18
N ASP A 521 34.56 0.42 11.64
CA ASP A 521 34.61 -0.88 10.96
C ASP A 521 34.79 -2.00 11.98
N ILE A 522 33.88 -2.97 11.97
CA ILE A 522 33.86 -4.10 12.90
C ILE A 522 33.96 -5.44 12.15
N PRO A 523 34.47 -6.50 12.81
CA PRO A 523 34.47 -7.84 12.22
C PRO A 523 33.05 -8.34 11.95
N ASN A 524 32.92 -9.37 11.09
CA ASN A 524 31.65 -10.00 10.76
C ASN A 524 31.13 -10.91 11.89
N GLU A 525 30.85 -10.31 13.05
CA GLU A 525 30.33 -10.96 14.26
C GLU A 525 28.92 -10.44 14.57
N PHE A 526 28.07 -11.25 15.21
CA PHE A 526 26.73 -10.80 15.62
C PHE A 526 26.85 -9.89 16.84
N VAL A 527 26.36 -8.65 16.74
CA VAL A 527 26.54 -7.59 17.74
C VAL A 527 25.19 -7.09 18.28
N VAL A 528 25.18 -6.72 19.56
CA VAL A 528 24.03 -6.14 20.26
C VAL A 528 24.45 -4.91 21.08
N GLY A 529 23.46 -4.12 21.48
CA GLY A 529 23.67 -2.92 22.29
C GLY A 529 23.73 -1.64 21.47
N TYR A 530 23.58 -0.53 22.16
CA TYR A 530 23.50 0.81 21.61
C TYR A 530 22.46 0.93 20.46
N GLY A 531 21.26 0.38 20.71
CA GLY A 531 20.18 0.33 19.71
C GLY A 531 20.06 -1.01 18.98
N LEU A 532 21.15 -1.77 18.83
CA LEU A 532 21.15 -3.09 18.18
C LEU A 532 20.52 -4.16 19.08
N ASP A 533 19.85 -5.14 18.47
CA ASP A 533 19.10 -6.16 19.20
C ASP A 533 19.39 -7.61 18.79
N TYR A 534 19.04 -8.51 19.71
CA TYR A 534 18.74 -9.90 19.40
C TYR A 534 17.33 -10.21 19.89
N ALA A 535 16.42 -10.58 18.99
CA ALA A 535 15.03 -10.88 19.30
C ALA A 535 14.34 -9.75 20.11
N GLU A 536 14.57 -8.50 19.73
CA GLU A 536 14.09 -7.27 20.40
C GLU A 536 14.61 -7.06 21.84
N GLN A 537 15.63 -7.81 22.26
CA GLN A 537 16.32 -7.63 23.54
C GLN A 537 17.67 -6.92 23.36
N TYR A 538 18.27 -6.49 24.47
CA TYR A 538 19.63 -5.93 24.55
C TYR A 538 19.87 -4.53 23.93
N ARG A 539 18.87 -3.90 23.29
CA ARG A 539 18.98 -2.53 22.71
C ARG A 539 19.49 -1.48 23.70
N GLY A 540 19.12 -1.62 24.98
CA GLY A 540 19.42 -0.65 26.03
C GLY A 540 20.83 -0.73 26.60
N LEU A 541 21.66 -1.68 26.17
CA LEU A 541 23.08 -1.71 26.56
C LEU A 541 23.78 -0.47 26.01
N ARG A 542 24.61 0.17 26.83
CA ARG A 542 25.26 1.44 26.48
C ARG A 542 26.47 1.33 25.55
N GLN A 543 26.87 0.09 25.31
CA GLN A 543 28.07 -0.31 24.58
C GLN A 543 27.69 -1.33 23.53
N VAL A 544 28.55 -1.51 22.53
CA VAL A 544 28.38 -2.56 21.50
C VAL A 544 29.23 -3.76 21.87
N GLY A 545 28.64 -4.95 21.88
CA GLY A 545 29.34 -6.19 22.15
C GLY A 545 28.73 -7.41 21.49
N THR A 546 29.40 -8.55 21.61
CA THR A 546 28.95 -9.83 21.07
C THR A 546 28.28 -10.68 22.15
N LEU A 547 27.23 -11.41 21.78
CA LEU A 547 26.58 -12.37 22.67
C LEU A 547 27.39 -13.66 22.77
N ALA A 548 27.39 -14.30 23.93
CA ALA A 548 27.99 -15.61 24.12
C ALA A 548 27.24 -16.69 23.34
N PRO A 549 27.92 -17.72 22.78
CA PRO A 549 27.31 -18.71 21.90
C PRO A 549 26.07 -19.43 22.47
N HIS A 550 26.01 -19.60 23.80
CA HIS A 550 24.90 -20.27 24.49
C HIS A 550 23.58 -19.47 24.51
N VAL A 551 23.60 -18.21 24.10
CA VAL A 551 22.42 -17.32 24.09
C VAL A 551 21.57 -17.51 22.82
N TYR A 552 22.18 -17.98 21.72
CA TYR A 552 21.52 -18.10 20.41
C TYR A 552 21.69 -19.50 19.76
N SER A 553 22.05 -20.51 20.56
CA SER A 553 22.13 -21.92 20.12
C SER A 553 20.85 -22.70 20.35
#